data_AF-K2R4V2-F1
#
_entry.id   AF-K2R4V2-F1
#
_cell.length_a   1.000
_cell.length_b   1.000
_cell.length_c   1.000
_cell.angle_alpha   90.00
_cell.angle_beta   90.00
_cell.angle_gamma   90.00
#
_symmetry.space_group_name_H-M   'P 1'
#
loop_
_entity.id
_entity.type
_entity.pdbx_description
1 polymer ?
#
loop_
_entity_poly.entity_id
_entity_poly.type
_entity_poly.pdbx_seq_one_letter_code
_entity_poly.pdbx_strand_id
1 'polypeptide(L)'
;MAPRPRSVDLKLGIFERLRLVPIFAAVLGKTCWAALTGRFKPKHKRPSSFARLVGYTAIRTLVSKNSSRTEQALAPGTDEQYLTWCKHADVQPATESLKDGTTAYWVGSRDAEYVCIYFHGK
;
A
#
# COMPACT_ATOMS: atom_id res chain seq x y z
N MET A 1 -19.47 -6.86 4.06
CA MET A 1 -18.06 -6.83 3.62
C MET A 1 -17.48 -8.22 3.82
N ALA A 2 -16.96 -8.84 2.76
CA ALA A 2 -16.44 -10.21 2.84
C ALA A 2 -15.14 -10.27 3.67
N PRO A 3 -14.87 -11.36 4.40
CA PRO A 3 -13.59 -11.55 5.09
C PRO A 3 -12.42 -11.51 4.10
N ARG A 4 -11.26 -10.98 4.55
CA ARG A 4 -10.03 -10.98 3.72
C ARG A 4 -9.72 -12.43 3.31
N PRO A 5 -9.43 -12.71 2.03
CA PRO A 5 -9.01 -14.03 1.60
C PRO A 5 -7.76 -14.45 2.37
N ARG A 6 -7.60 -15.74 2.65
CA ARG A 6 -6.38 -16.23 3.31
C ARG A 6 -5.17 -15.94 2.43
N SER A 7 -4.00 -15.77 3.03
CA SER A 7 -2.75 -15.50 2.29
C SER A 7 -2.44 -16.54 1.21
N VAL A 8 -2.83 -17.80 1.42
CA VAL A 8 -2.72 -18.89 0.44
C VAL A 8 -3.57 -18.62 -0.80
N ASP A 9 -4.77 -18.06 -0.62
CA ASP A 9 -5.73 -17.75 -1.67
C ASP A 9 -5.35 -16.46 -2.44
N LEU A 10 -4.39 -15.68 -1.92
CA LEU A 10 -3.88 -14.44 -2.51
C LEU A 10 -2.68 -14.65 -3.45
N LYS A 11 -2.12 -15.86 -3.57
CA LYS A 11 -1.01 -16.11 -4.50
C LYS A 11 -1.47 -15.92 -5.95
N LEU A 12 -0.87 -14.96 -6.66
CA LEU A 12 -1.19 -14.70 -8.05
C LEU A 12 -0.69 -15.84 -8.94
N GLY A 13 -1.62 -16.39 -9.75
CA GLY A 13 -1.27 -17.32 -10.81
C GLY A 13 -0.43 -16.67 -11.91
N ILE A 14 0.19 -17.48 -12.78
CA ILE A 14 1.04 -16.98 -13.89
C ILE A 14 0.26 -16.02 -14.80
N PHE A 15 -0.99 -16.36 -15.14
CA PHE A 15 -1.85 -15.50 -15.97
C PHE A 15 -2.23 -14.19 -15.26
N GLU A 16 -2.45 -14.22 -13.94
CA GLU A 16 -2.73 -13.01 -13.17
C GLU A 16 -1.51 -12.11 -13.06
N ARG A 17 -0.31 -12.70 -12.94
CA ARG A 17 0.95 -11.95 -13.05
C ARG A 17 1.13 -11.33 -14.42
N LEU A 18 0.79 -12.04 -15.51
CA LEU A 18 0.86 -11.48 -16.86
C LEU A 18 -0.07 -10.28 -17.05
N ARG A 19 -1.24 -10.28 -16.40
CA ARG A 19 -2.16 -9.12 -16.39
C ARG A 19 -1.58 -7.87 -15.73
N LEU A 20 -0.51 -7.97 -14.94
CA LEU A 20 0.17 -6.80 -14.38
C LEU A 20 0.92 -6.00 -15.45
N VAL A 21 1.41 -6.65 -16.51
CA VAL A 21 2.17 -5.99 -17.57
C VAL A 21 1.40 -4.83 -18.21
N PRO A 22 0.15 -5.00 -18.71
CA PRO A 22 -0.61 -3.89 -19.27
C PRO A 22 -0.98 -2.83 -18.22
N ILE A 23 -1.11 -3.19 -16.93
CA ILE A 23 -1.36 -2.23 -15.85
C ILE A 23 -0.14 -1.31 -15.70
N PHE A 24 1.05 -1.88 -15.56
CA PHE A 24 2.29 -1.10 -15.44
C PHE A 24 2.58 -0.29 -16.70
N ALA A 25 2.35 -0.85 -17.89
CA ALA A 25 2.47 -0.11 -19.15
C ALA A 25 1.52 1.10 -19.19
N ALA A 26 0.27 0.95 -18.73
CA ALA A 26 -0.68 2.04 -18.64
C ALA A 26 -0.24 3.11 -17.62
N VAL A 27 0.25 2.70 -16.45
CA VAL A 27 0.78 3.61 -15.42
C VAL A 27 1.94 4.42 -15.99
N LEU A 28 2.93 3.78 -16.60
CA LEU A 28 4.07 4.45 -17.22
C LEU A 28 3.63 5.39 -18.34
N GLY A 29 2.81 4.91 -19.27
CA GLY A 29 2.33 5.72 -20.40
C GLY A 29 1.55 6.95 -19.96
N LYS A 30 0.62 6.81 -19.00
CA LYS A 30 -0.17 7.94 -18.47
C LYS A 30 0.70 8.90 -17.66
N THR A 31 1.67 8.40 -16.90
CA THR A 31 2.57 9.22 -16.09
C THR A 31 3.53 10.02 -16.97
N CYS A 32 4.14 9.39 -17.98
CA CYS A 32 4.97 10.07 -18.98
C CYS A 32 4.16 11.12 -19.74
N TRP A 33 2.94 10.78 -20.18
CA TRP A 33 2.06 11.74 -20.83
C TRP A 33 1.72 12.93 -19.92
N ALA A 34 1.45 12.70 -18.64
CA ALA A 34 1.21 13.77 -17.68
C ALA A 34 2.45 14.62 -17.40
N ALA A 35 3.64 14.04 -17.41
CA ALA A 35 4.89 14.78 -17.30
C ALA A 35 5.11 15.68 -18.53
N LEU A 36 4.91 15.16 -19.75
CA LEU A 36 5.08 15.91 -20.98
C LEU A 36 4.02 17.01 -21.15
N THR A 37 2.76 16.71 -20.87
CA THR A 37 1.64 17.63 -21.12
C THR A 37 1.25 18.51 -19.93
N GLY A 38 1.72 18.18 -18.72
CA GLY A 38 1.26 18.81 -17.48
C GLY A 38 1.56 20.30 -17.37
N ARG A 39 2.58 20.78 -18.08
CA ARG A 39 2.90 22.22 -18.12
C ARG A 39 1.91 23.02 -18.96
N PHE A 40 1.30 22.41 -19.96
CA PHE A 40 0.29 23.01 -20.85
C PHE A 40 -1.13 22.94 -20.27
N LYS A 41 -1.35 22.22 -19.15
CA LYS A 41 -2.65 22.17 -18.49
C LYS A 41 -2.95 23.49 -17.74
N PRO A 42 -4.20 23.99 -17.79
CA PRO A 42 -4.61 25.17 -17.04
C PRO A 42 -4.34 25.02 -15.54
N LYS A 43 -3.91 26.09 -14.87
CA LYS A 43 -3.55 26.06 -13.43
C LYS A 43 -4.69 25.56 -12.53
N HIS A 44 -5.95 25.84 -12.87
CA HIS A 44 -7.13 25.38 -12.12
C HIS A 44 -7.42 23.87 -12.27
N LYS A 45 -6.84 23.19 -13.27
CA LYS A 45 -7.03 21.75 -13.52
C LYS A 45 -5.83 20.90 -13.08
N ARG A 46 -4.86 21.48 -12.35
CA ARG A 46 -3.67 20.77 -11.89
C ARG A 46 -3.37 21.08 -10.43
N PRO A 47 -2.77 20.13 -9.68
CA PRO A 47 -2.26 20.39 -8.34
C PRO A 47 -1.25 21.55 -8.32
N SER A 48 -1.08 22.15 -7.14
CA SER A 48 -0.12 23.26 -6.93
C SER A 48 1.32 22.90 -7.28
N SER A 49 1.69 21.63 -7.11
CA SER A 49 3.02 21.10 -7.46
C SER A 49 2.97 20.19 -8.68
N PHE A 50 3.92 20.38 -9.60
CA PHE A 50 4.09 19.51 -10.76
C PHE A 50 4.44 18.07 -10.36
N ALA A 51 5.26 17.88 -9.32
CA ALA A 51 5.56 16.54 -8.79
C ALA A 51 4.28 15.84 -8.29
N ARG A 52 3.36 16.58 -7.66
CA ARG A 52 2.05 16.05 -7.25
C ARG A 52 1.19 15.65 -8.46
N LEU A 53 1.22 16.42 -9.55
CA LEU A 53 0.50 16.06 -10.78
C LEU A 53 0.95 14.69 -11.33
N VAL A 54 2.27 14.51 -11.43
CA VAL A 54 2.87 13.27 -11.95
C VAL A 54 2.60 12.11 -11.00
N GLY A 55 2.90 12.28 -9.70
CA GLY A 55 2.67 11.25 -8.69
C GLY A 55 1.21 10.83 -8.54
N TYR A 56 0.27 11.78 -8.51
CA TYR A 56 -1.15 11.45 -8.47
C TYR A 56 -1.65 10.80 -9.75
N THR A 57 -1.08 11.12 -10.91
CA THR A 57 -1.44 10.43 -12.16
C THR A 57 -1.01 8.97 -12.10
N ALA A 58 0.20 8.69 -11.60
CA ALA A 58 0.69 7.34 -11.42
C ALA A 58 -0.20 6.53 -10.46
N ILE A 59 -0.43 7.06 -9.25
CA ILE A 59 -1.22 6.39 -8.21
C ILE A 59 -2.67 6.17 -8.67
N ARG A 60 -3.33 7.18 -9.26
CA ARG A 60 -4.71 7.02 -9.76
C ARG A 60 -4.79 6.01 -10.89
N THR A 61 -3.81 5.98 -11.79
CA THR A 61 -3.81 5.01 -12.89
C THR A 61 -3.61 3.61 -12.34
N LEU A 62 -2.72 3.43 -11.37
CA LEU A 62 -2.49 2.13 -10.72
C LEU A 62 -3.76 1.64 -10.02
N VAL A 63 -4.33 2.43 -9.11
CA VAL A 63 -5.52 2.05 -8.34
C VAL A 63 -6.74 1.83 -9.23
N SER A 64 -6.94 2.63 -10.29
CA SER A 64 -8.11 2.48 -11.18
C SER A 64 -8.00 1.30 -12.16
N LYS A 65 -6.78 0.81 -12.44
CA LYS A 65 -6.55 -0.31 -13.34
C LYS A 65 -6.30 -1.62 -12.62
N ASN A 66 -6.04 -1.57 -11.32
CA ASN A 66 -5.78 -2.74 -10.51
C ASN A 66 -7.05 -3.21 -9.78
N SER A 67 -7.01 -4.45 -9.29
CA SER A 67 -8.07 -5.00 -8.45
C SER A 67 -7.63 -5.08 -7.00
N SER A 68 -8.57 -4.95 -6.05
CA SER A 68 -8.25 -5.08 -4.62
C SER A 68 -7.63 -6.43 -4.27
N ARG A 69 -7.97 -7.51 -4.99
CA ARG A 69 -7.34 -8.82 -4.82
C ARG A 69 -5.86 -8.78 -5.21
N THR A 70 -5.57 -8.20 -6.37
CA THR A 70 -4.19 -8.07 -6.86
C THR A 70 -3.36 -7.16 -5.96
N GLU A 71 -3.94 -6.07 -5.45
CA GLU A 71 -3.28 -5.21 -4.45
C GLU A 71 -2.98 -5.99 -3.16
N GLN A 72 -3.94 -6.73 -2.62
CA GLN A 72 -3.74 -7.57 -1.42
C GLN A 72 -2.72 -8.69 -1.63
N ALA A 73 -2.58 -9.17 -2.87
CA ALA A 73 -1.60 -10.19 -3.24
C ALA A 73 -0.17 -9.66 -3.39
N LEU A 74 -0.03 -8.38 -3.77
CA LEU A 74 1.26 -7.71 -3.88
C LEU A 74 1.69 -7.06 -2.56
N ALA A 75 0.73 -6.72 -1.70
CA ALA A 75 1.01 -6.14 -0.40
C ALA A 75 1.62 -7.18 0.55
N PRO A 76 2.75 -6.87 1.20
CA PRO A 76 3.34 -7.75 2.21
C PRO A 76 2.37 -7.97 3.39
N GLY A 77 2.57 -9.06 4.13
CA GLY A 77 1.78 -9.36 5.32
C GLY A 77 2.01 -8.33 6.44
N THR A 78 1.10 -8.26 7.42
CA THR A 78 1.23 -7.34 8.56
C THR A 78 2.53 -7.58 9.34
N ASP A 79 2.90 -8.84 9.58
CA ASP A 79 4.17 -9.21 10.21
C ASP A 79 5.38 -8.64 9.45
N GLU A 80 5.42 -8.86 8.14
CA GLU A 80 6.52 -8.41 7.28
C GLU A 80 6.60 -6.88 7.23
N GLN A 81 5.45 -6.20 7.16
CA GLN A 81 5.39 -4.73 7.21
C GLN A 81 5.88 -4.20 8.56
N TYR A 82 5.47 -4.82 9.66
CA TYR A 82 5.92 -4.44 11.00
C TYR A 82 7.43 -4.59 11.15
N LEU A 83 7.99 -5.73 10.75
CA LEU A 83 9.43 -5.98 10.79
C LEU A 83 10.21 -5.01 9.91
N THR A 84 9.68 -4.70 8.73
CA THR A 84 10.27 -3.70 7.81
C THR A 84 10.28 -2.32 8.47
N TRP A 85 9.16 -1.92 9.09
CA TRP A 85 9.09 -0.67 9.85
C TRP A 85 10.07 -0.65 11.01
N CYS A 86 10.16 -1.71 11.82
CA CYS A 86 11.11 -1.81 12.94
C CYS A 86 12.54 -1.60 12.47
N LYS A 87 12.92 -2.24 11.36
CA LYS A 87 14.24 -2.07 10.73
C LYS A 87 14.49 -0.63 10.29
N HIS A 88 13.51 0.03 9.69
CA HIS A 88 13.65 1.42 9.25
C HIS A 88 13.69 2.42 10.40
N ALA A 89 12.98 2.13 11.50
CA ALA A 89 12.94 2.96 12.70
C ALA A 89 14.08 2.66 13.68
N ASP A 90 14.94 1.67 13.39
CA ASP A 90 16.01 1.18 14.27
C ASP A 90 15.51 0.77 15.67
N VAL A 91 14.38 0.06 15.70
CA VAL A 91 13.79 -0.47 16.95
C VAL A 91 13.71 -1.99 16.91
N GLN A 92 13.83 -2.62 18.07
CA GLN A 92 13.66 -4.06 18.19
C GLN A 92 12.18 -4.43 18.02
N PRO A 93 11.85 -5.43 17.19
CA PRO A 93 10.49 -5.92 17.05
C PRO A 93 9.92 -6.38 18.39
N ALA A 94 8.69 -5.98 18.66
CA ALA A 94 7.99 -6.27 19.90
C ALA A 94 6.56 -6.70 19.62
N THR A 95 6.28 -7.99 19.80
CA THR A 95 4.95 -8.58 19.60
C THR A 95 4.44 -9.26 20.86
N GLU A 96 3.12 -9.38 20.96
CA GLU A 96 2.42 -10.11 22.02
C GLU A 96 1.24 -10.90 21.45
N SER A 97 1.01 -12.11 21.96
CA SER A 97 -0.16 -12.90 21.62
C SER A 97 -1.26 -12.66 22.64
N LEU A 98 -2.42 -12.19 22.18
CA LEU A 98 -3.61 -12.01 22.99
C LEU A 98 -4.30 -13.36 23.28
N LYS A 99 -5.21 -13.38 24.25
CA LYS A 99 -5.91 -14.60 24.71
C LYS A 99 -6.67 -15.34 23.61
N ASP A 100 -7.10 -14.63 22.57
CA ASP A 100 -7.84 -15.15 21.42
C ASP A 100 -6.92 -15.62 20.28
N GLY A 101 -5.60 -15.56 20.47
CA GLY A 101 -4.60 -15.91 19.46
C GLY A 101 -4.24 -14.77 18.50
N THR A 102 -4.79 -13.57 18.68
CA THR A 102 -4.44 -12.39 17.87
C THR A 102 -3.03 -11.90 18.22
N THR A 103 -2.21 -11.62 17.20
CA THR A 103 -0.89 -10.97 17.38
C THR A 103 -1.05 -9.45 17.45
N ALA A 104 -0.64 -8.87 18.57
CA ALA A 104 -0.46 -7.45 18.76
C ALA A 104 0.99 -7.04 18.46
N TYR A 105 1.17 -5.83 17.92
CA TYR A 105 2.46 -5.28 17.54
C TYR A 105 2.66 -3.96 18.27
N TRP A 106 3.73 -3.84 19.04
CA TRP A 106 4.05 -2.64 19.79
C TRP A 106 4.71 -1.59 18.89
N VAL A 107 4.20 -0.36 18.97
CA VAL A 107 4.81 0.82 18.36
C VAL A 107 5.11 1.80 19.50
N GLY A 108 6.39 1.93 19.85
CA GLY A 108 6.83 2.68 21.04
C GLY A 108 7.23 1.77 22.21
N SER A 109 7.29 2.35 23.42
CA SER A 109 7.69 1.62 24.63
C SER A 109 6.55 0.75 25.18
N ARG A 110 6.89 -0.47 25.62
CA ARG A 110 5.96 -1.37 26.33
C ARG A 110 5.65 -0.87 27.75
N ASP A 111 6.60 -0.16 28.36
CA ASP A 111 6.51 0.30 29.74
C ASP A 111 5.87 1.70 29.84
N ALA A 112 5.10 2.11 28.83
CA ALA A 112 4.43 3.40 28.82
C ALA A 112 3.30 3.43 29.88
N GLU A 113 3.17 4.56 30.59
CA GLU A 113 2.08 4.78 31.57
C GLU A 113 0.69 4.68 30.92
N TYR A 114 0.59 5.12 29.66
CA TYR A 114 -0.63 5.07 28.87
C TYR A 114 -0.40 4.32 27.56
N VAL A 115 -1.28 3.35 27.27
CA VAL A 115 -1.22 2.55 26.05
C VAL A 115 -2.43 2.84 25.18
N CYS A 116 -2.19 3.13 23.90
CA CYS A 116 -3.24 3.27 22.90
C CYS A 116 -3.37 1.96 22.11
N ILE A 117 -4.54 1.32 22.20
CA ILE A 117 -4.85 0.12 21.41
C ILE A 117 -5.51 0.57 20.11
N TYR A 118 -4.79 0.45 19.00
CA TYR A 118 -5.29 0.84 17.69
C TYR A 118 -5.80 -0.38 16.91
N PHE A 119 -7.09 -0.33 16.55
CA PHE A 119 -7.71 -1.24 15.60
C PHE A 119 -7.89 -0.50 14.28
N HIS A 120 -7.24 -1.00 13.22
CA HIS A 120 -7.44 -0.40 11.90
C HIS A 120 -8.87 -0.63 11.41
N GLY A 121 -9.40 0.32 10.65
CA GLY A 121 -10.68 0.17 9.97
C GLY A 121 -10.68 -1.00 9.00
N LYS A 122 -11.89 -1.43 8.59
CA LYS A 122 -12.07 -2.37 7.48
C LYS A 122 -12.02 -1.66 6.15
#